data_AF-A0A8T5SBM1-F1
#
_entry.id   AF-A0A8T5SBM1-F1
#
_cell.length_a   1.000
_cell.length_b   1.000
_cell.length_c   1.000
_cell.angle_alpha   90.00
_cell.angle_beta   90.00
_cell.angle_gamma   90.00
#
_symmetry.space_group_name_H-M   'P 1'
#
loop_
_entity.id
_entity.type
_entity.pdbx_description
1 polymer ?
#
loop_
_entity_poly.entity_id
_entity_poly.type
_entity_poly.pdbx_seq_one_letter_code
_entity_poly.pdbx_strand_id
1 'polypeptide(L)'
;MMQLTTPQANFKIKEKTIETIIIVVIFIGTFSTPHFSLIENNFDAIDRGYIEVNPDEISKLNPKISSIDNGDDIEAIFERKLNDYDNLGYFPQIYESSLQATYYGLYIFEALGKLDCINRTRIVDYILDHYSEEFQIFTDEYTHRYLNMNFPQKYYPLSSMLEIHCYAVLSLDILGRLDLINPQETITFIWSCLNSEGDENGFIGRPYD
;
A
#
# COMPACT_ATOMS: atom_id res chain seq x y z
N MET A 1 24.28 39.24 30.59
CA MET A 1 23.74 37.89 30.78
C MET A 1 22.30 37.89 30.30
N MET A 2 22.04 37.30 29.13
CA MET A 2 20.73 37.24 28.50
C MET A 2 20.19 35.83 28.74
N GLN A 3 19.09 35.68 29.48
CA GLN A 3 18.44 34.38 29.67
C GLN A 3 17.51 34.11 28.49
N LEU A 4 17.83 33.08 27.73
CA LEU A 4 16.95 32.47 26.74
C LEU A 4 15.95 31.56 27.46
N THR A 5 14.67 31.92 27.45
CA THR A 5 13.59 31.01 27.86
C THR A 5 13.02 30.33 26.63
N THR A 6 13.25 29.02 26.51
CA THR A 6 12.64 28.16 25.49
C THR A 6 11.17 27.93 25.83
N PRO A 7 10.21 28.03 24.89
CA PRO A 7 8.84 27.62 25.16
C PRO A 7 8.74 26.09 25.09
N GLN A 8 8.31 25.45 26.17
CA GLN A 8 7.85 24.05 26.13
C GLN A 8 6.53 23.99 25.36
N ALA A 9 6.55 23.44 24.15
CA ALA A 9 5.36 23.12 23.40
C ALA A 9 4.61 21.98 24.10
N ASN A 10 3.47 22.30 24.68
CA ASN A 10 2.61 21.37 25.41
C ASN A 10 1.80 20.56 24.37
N PHE A 11 2.24 19.34 24.08
CA PHE A 11 1.66 18.47 23.05
C PHE A 11 0.39 17.80 23.60
N LYS A 12 -0.74 18.49 23.51
CA LYS A 12 -2.04 17.96 23.93
C LYS A 12 -2.72 17.27 22.75
N ILE A 13 -2.35 16.01 22.50
CA ILE A 13 -3.05 15.15 21.53
C ILE A 13 -4.48 14.94 22.04
N LYS A 14 -5.49 15.26 21.22
CA LYS A 14 -6.90 15.06 21.59
C LYS A 14 -7.18 13.56 21.65
N GLU A 15 -7.86 13.13 22.70
CA GLU A 15 -8.19 11.73 22.99
C GLU A 15 -8.85 10.99 21.80
N LYS A 16 -9.72 11.69 21.05
CA LYS A 16 -10.30 11.19 19.79
C LYS A 16 -9.27 10.85 18.70
N THR A 17 -8.16 11.59 18.63
CA THR A 17 -7.08 11.34 17.67
C THR A 17 -6.35 10.04 18.01
N ILE A 18 -6.22 9.71 19.31
CA ILE A 18 -5.58 8.46 19.76
C ILE A 18 -6.46 7.26 19.43
N GLU A 19 -7.77 7.36 19.65
CA GLU A 19 -8.72 6.29 19.31
C GLU A 19 -8.73 6.02 17.79
N THR A 20 -8.68 7.05 16.95
CA THR A 20 -8.59 6.89 15.49
C THR A 20 -7.27 6.24 15.06
N ILE A 21 -6.13 6.64 15.64
CA ILE A 21 -4.82 6.04 15.33
C ILE A 21 -4.80 4.56 15.72
N ILE A 22 -5.33 4.20 16.88
CA ILE A 22 -5.37 2.80 17.36
C ILE A 22 -6.20 1.93 16.41
N ILE A 23 -7.37 2.42 15.97
CA ILE A 23 -8.22 1.69 15.03
C ILE A 23 -7.50 1.46 13.69
N VAL A 24 -6.79 2.46 13.17
CA VAL A 24 -6.06 2.34 11.90
C VAL A 24 -4.86 1.40 12.02
N VAL A 25 -4.07 1.47 13.09
CA VAL A 25 -2.92 0.57 13.30
C VAL A 25 -3.39 -0.89 13.40
N ILE A 26 -4.53 -1.12 14.05
CA ILE A 26 -5.15 -2.45 14.11
C ILE A 26 -5.63 -2.87 12.72
N PHE A 27 -6.28 -1.99 11.94
CA PHE A 27 -6.77 -2.30 10.60
C PHE A 27 -5.63 -2.63 9.62
N ILE A 28 -4.55 -1.83 9.61
CA ILE A 28 -3.36 -2.10 8.79
C ILE A 28 -2.72 -3.42 9.24
N GLY A 29 -2.56 -3.66 10.55
CA GLY A 29 -1.98 -4.89 11.08
C GLY A 29 -2.78 -6.16 10.75
N THR A 30 -4.11 -6.09 10.69
CA THR A 30 -4.95 -7.26 10.39
C THR A 30 -5.11 -7.53 8.89
N PHE A 31 -4.98 -6.52 8.02
CA PHE A 31 -5.11 -6.69 6.56
C PHE A 31 -3.76 -6.86 5.84
N SER A 32 -2.63 -6.56 6.47
CA SER A 32 -1.29 -6.69 5.86
C SER A 32 -0.55 -7.98 6.17
N THR A 33 -1.11 -8.91 6.95
CA THR A 33 -0.55 -10.26 7.09
C THR A 33 -1.29 -11.25 6.20
N PRO A 34 -0.69 -11.57 5.05
CA PRO A 34 -0.28 -12.94 4.87
C PRO A 34 1.24 -13.01 4.69
N HIS A 35 1.89 -13.62 5.68
CA HIS A 35 3.15 -14.35 5.55
C HIS A 35 4.38 -13.58 5.01
N PHE A 36 5.17 -13.06 5.95
CA PHE A 36 6.62 -12.86 5.77
C PHE A 36 7.29 -14.22 5.58
N SER A 37 7.29 -14.72 4.34
CA SER A 37 8.23 -15.74 3.91
C SER A 37 8.48 -15.52 2.44
N LEU A 38 9.59 -14.89 2.10
CA LEU A 38 10.43 -15.14 0.93
C LEU A 38 11.60 -14.15 0.97
N ILE A 39 12.68 -14.58 1.62
CA ILE A 39 14.03 -14.13 1.27
C ILE A 39 14.37 -14.92 0.00
N GLU A 40 14.18 -14.34 -1.19
CA GLU A 40 14.69 -14.94 -2.42
C GLU A 40 16.09 -14.41 -2.69
N ASN A 41 17.07 -15.24 -2.31
CA ASN A 41 18.37 -15.25 -2.96
C ASN A 41 18.20 -15.81 -4.38
N ASN A 42 18.96 -15.28 -5.34
CA ASN A 42 19.06 -15.74 -6.73
C ASN A 42 19.25 -17.27 -6.84
N PHE A 43 18.14 -18.02 -6.95
CA PHE A 43 18.17 -19.43 -7.31
C PHE A 43 17.36 -19.61 -8.58
N ASP A 44 18.04 -20.10 -9.62
CA ASP A 44 17.47 -20.45 -10.91
C ASP A 44 16.22 -21.33 -10.73
N ALA A 45 15.18 -20.99 -11.49
CA ALA A 45 13.92 -21.69 -11.55
C ALA A 45 14.11 -23.13 -12.06
N ILE A 46 14.39 -24.06 -11.16
CA ILE A 46 14.31 -25.50 -11.44
C ILE A 46 13.44 -26.14 -10.34
N ASP A 47 12.24 -26.56 -10.78
CA ASP A 47 11.39 -27.58 -10.16
C ASP A 47 10.63 -27.21 -8.86
N ARG A 48 9.58 -26.38 -8.97
CA ARG A 48 8.52 -26.32 -7.94
C ARG A 48 7.49 -27.42 -8.17
N GLY A 49 7.87 -28.67 -7.87
CA GLY A 49 6.90 -29.68 -7.48
C GLY A 49 6.35 -29.32 -6.11
N TYR A 50 5.06 -28.96 -6.03
CA TYR A 50 4.40 -28.74 -4.75
C TYR A 50 4.41 -30.06 -3.97
N ILE A 51 5.18 -30.12 -2.89
CA ILE A 51 5.14 -31.24 -1.94
C ILE A 51 3.79 -31.15 -1.23
N GLU A 52 2.88 -32.09 -1.50
CA GLU A 52 1.72 -32.33 -0.64
C GLU A 52 2.23 -32.81 0.72
N VAL A 53 2.38 -31.88 1.67
CA VAL A 53 2.79 -32.24 3.03
C VAL A 53 1.55 -32.71 3.79
N ASN A 54 1.57 -34.00 4.17
CA ASN A 54 0.54 -34.59 5.00
C ASN A 54 0.52 -33.91 6.40
N PRO A 55 -0.59 -33.29 6.83
CA PRO A 55 -0.68 -32.60 8.12
C PRO A 55 -0.33 -33.49 9.33
N ASP A 56 -0.61 -34.79 9.24
CA ASP A 56 -0.32 -35.76 10.30
C ASP A 56 1.19 -36.04 10.46
N GLU A 57 1.99 -35.76 9.44
CA GLU A 57 3.46 -35.88 9.51
C GLU A 57 4.11 -34.63 10.11
N ILE A 58 3.49 -33.45 9.97
CA ILE A 58 3.99 -32.19 10.53
C ILE A 58 3.99 -32.24 12.06
N SER A 59 2.96 -32.85 12.65
CA SER A 59 2.87 -33.03 14.12
C SER A 59 3.96 -33.93 14.71
N LYS A 60 4.68 -34.69 13.86
CA LYS A 60 5.79 -35.59 14.24
C LYS A 60 7.17 -34.98 13.97
N LEU A 61 7.24 -33.80 13.34
CA LEU A 61 8.49 -33.08 13.12
C LEU A 61 8.88 -32.33 14.38
N ASN A 62 9.85 -32.86 15.11
CA ASN A 62 10.53 -32.08 16.14
C ASN A 62 11.38 -30.99 15.48
N PRO A 63 11.39 -29.75 16.00
CA PRO A 63 12.30 -28.72 15.53
C PRO A 63 13.73 -29.24 15.58
N LYS A 64 14.39 -29.32 14.43
CA LYS A 64 15.81 -29.68 14.37
C LYS A 64 16.62 -28.41 14.47
N ILE A 65 17.62 -28.42 15.35
CA ILE A 65 18.65 -27.39 15.37
C ILE A 65 19.37 -27.46 14.02
N SER A 66 19.46 -26.32 13.34
CA SER A 66 20.23 -26.21 12.10
C SER A 66 21.66 -26.67 12.33
N SER A 67 22.20 -27.49 11.42
CA SER A 67 23.61 -27.86 11.44
C SER A 67 24.54 -26.75 10.94
N ILE A 68 23.97 -25.64 10.46
CA ILE A 68 24.67 -24.49 9.89
C ILE A 68 24.31 -23.27 10.75
N ASP A 69 25.35 -22.59 11.24
CA ASP A 69 25.22 -21.26 11.85
C ASP A 69 24.95 -20.25 10.74
N ASN A 70 23.79 -19.57 10.80
CA ASN A 70 23.40 -18.55 9.83
C ASN A 70 23.65 -17.13 10.38
N GLY A 71 24.35 -16.99 11.51
CA GLY A 71 24.67 -15.70 12.11
C GLY A 71 25.41 -14.77 11.15
N ASP A 72 26.43 -15.27 10.46
CA ASP A 72 27.21 -14.49 9.49
C ASP A 72 26.35 -14.00 8.30
N ASP A 73 25.45 -14.84 7.79
CA ASP A 73 24.53 -14.49 6.71
C ASP A 73 23.52 -13.42 7.16
N ILE A 74 23.02 -13.54 8.39
CA ILE A 74 22.09 -12.57 8.98
C ILE A 74 22.79 -11.23 9.18
N GLU A 75 24.00 -11.23 9.75
CA GLU A 75 24.79 -10.01 9.97
C GLU A 75 25.10 -9.31 8.64
N ALA A 76 25.51 -10.06 7.61
CA ALA A 76 25.77 -9.51 6.28
C ALA A 76 24.51 -8.88 5.64
N ILE A 77 23.31 -9.42 5.89
CA ILE A 77 22.05 -8.81 5.46
C ILE A 77 21.80 -7.49 6.20
N PHE A 78 22.02 -7.44 7.51
CA PHE A 78 21.86 -6.23 8.32
C PHE A 78 22.85 -5.14 7.92
N GLU A 79 24.13 -5.47 7.81
CA GLU A 79 25.17 -4.53 7.38
C GLU A 79 24.84 -3.92 6.01
N ARG A 80 24.39 -4.75 5.06
CA ARG A 80 23.95 -4.26 3.74
C ARG A 80 22.77 -3.31 3.84
N LYS A 81 21.75 -3.62 4.64
CA LYS A 81 20.57 -2.75 4.81
C LYS A 81 20.91 -1.43 5.50
N LEU A 82 21.82 -1.44 6.47
CA LEU A 82 22.34 -0.23 7.10
C LEU A 82 23.12 0.61 6.09
N ASN A 83 24.00 -0.01 5.31
CA ASN A 83 24.73 0.68 4.26
C ASN A 83 23.80 1.26 3.18
N ASP A 84 22.74 0.55 2.78
CA ASP A 84 21.72 1.08 1.87
C ASP A 84 21.10 2.37 2.44
N TYR A 85 20.72 2.36 3.73
CA TYR A 85 20.14 3.53 4.38
C TYR A 85 21.13 4.69 4.50
N ASP A 86 22.38 4.42 4.89
CA ASP A 86 23.41 5.46 5.01
C ASP A 86 23.69 6.14 3.66
N ASN A 87 23.59 5.40 2.56
CA ASN A 87 23.82 5.93 1.21
C ASN A 87 22.59 6.62 0.61
N LEU A 88 21.38 6.09 0.85
CA LEU A 88 20.16 6.53 0.16
C LEU A 88 19.25 7.41 1.03
N GLY A 89 19.40 7.35 2.36
CA GLY A 89 18.51 7.97 3.34
C GLY A 89 17.19 7.22 3.56
N TYR A 90 17.03 6.04 2.97
CA TYR A 90 15.85 5.18 3.13
C TYR A 90 16.23 3.71 2.88
N PHE A 91 15.39 2.78 3.36
CA PHE A 91 15.56 1.36 3.05
C PHE A 91 14.93 1.04 1.68
N PRO A 92 15.69 0.45 0.73
CA PRO A 92 15.15 0.05 -0.56
C PRO A 92 13.97 -0.91 -0.38
N GLN A 93 12.85 -0.58 -1.03
CA GLN A 93 11.64 -1.39 -1.04
C GLN A 93 11.53 -2.14 -2.37
N ILE A 94 11.04 -3.37 -2.30
CA ILE A 94 10.77 -4.20 -3.48
C ILE A 94 9.46 -3.77 -4.15
N TYR A 95 8.52 -3.25 -3.36
CA TYR A 95 7.23 -2.80 -3.85
C TYR A 95 7.30 -1.37 -4.35
N GLU A 96 6.76 -1.16 -5.54
CA GLU A 96 6.58 0.17 -6.11
C GLU A 96 5.52 0.95 -5.33
N SER A 97 5.59 2.27 -5.42
CA SER A 97 4.58 3.15 -4.84
C SER A 97 3.24 2.92 -5.54
N SER A 98 2.14 2.87 -4.78
CA SER A 98 0.78 2.74 -5.33
C SER A 98 -0.10 3.92 -4.94
N LEU A 99 -1.13 4.19 -5.77
CA LEU A 99 -2.14 5.21 -5.47
C LEU A 99 -2.89 4.91 -4.17
N GLN A 100 -3.13 3.62 -3.89
CA GLN A 100 -3.74 3.18 -2.64
C GLN A 100 -2.89 3.52 -1.41
N ALA A 101 -1.60 3.16 -1.41
CA ALA A 101 -0.70 3.45 -0.29
C ALA A 101 -0.52 4.97 -0.11
N THR A 102 -0.46 5.70 -1.23
CA THR A 102 -0.40 7.17 -1.25
C THR A 102 -1.62 7.79 -0.57
N TYR A 103 -2.82 7.35 -0.93
CA TYR A 103 -4.07 7.80 -0.29
C TYR A 103 -4.06 7.56 1.21
N TYR A 104 -3.71 6.35 1.66
CA TYR A 104 -3.68 6.06 3.10
C TYR A 104 -2.63 6.89 3.85
N GLY A 105 -1.46 7.11 3.25
CA GLY A 105 -0.46 8.01 3.81
C GLY A 105 -1.03 9.43 3.97
N LEU A 106 -1.60 9.99 2.91
CA LEU A 106 -2.20 11.33 2.91
C LEU A 106 -3.34 11.45 3.93
N TYR A 107 -4.24 10.47 3.98
CA TYR A 107 -5.35 10.42 4.91
C TYR A 107 -4.87 10.51 6.37
N ILE A 108 -3.80 9.79 6.71
CA ILE A 108 -3.23 9.83 8.06
C ILE A 108 -2.50 11.15 8.32
N PHE A 109 -1.74 11.67 7.37
CA PHE A 109 -1.12 12.99 7.53
C PHE A 109 -2.16 14.10 7.71
N GLU A 110 -3.28 14.04 7.01
CA GLU A 110 -4.41 14.95 7.19
C GLU A 110 -5.03 14.81 8.58
N ALA A 111 -5.36 13.59 9.00
CA ALA A 111 -5.95 13.32 10.31
C ALA A 111 -5.06 13.79 11.47
N LEU A 112 -3.74 13.77 11.30
CA LEU A 112 -2.76 14.25 12.27
C LEU A 112 -2.51 15.77 12.19
N GLY A 113 -3.06 16.47 11.19
CA GLY A 113 -2.78 17.89 10.93
C GLY A 113 -1.33 18.13 10.51
N LYS A 114 -0.76 17.19 9.74
CA LYS A 114 0.66 17.14 9.34
C LYS A 114 0.88 17.13 7.81
N LEU A 115 -0.10 17.59 7.04
CA LEU A 115 0.03 17.79 5.58
C LEU A 115 1.03 18.89 5.19
N ASP A 116 1.58 19.63 6.15
CA ASP A 116 2.65 20.60 5.95
C ASP A 116 4.04 19.92 5.86
N CYS A 117 4.15 18.67 6.35
CA CYS A 117 5.39 17.91 6.37
C CYS A 117 5.69 17.17 5.05
N ILE A 118 4.74 17.14 4.12
CA ILE A 118 4.86 16.44 2.84
C ILE A 118 5.19 17.41 1.71
N ASN A 119 5.94 16.94 0.70
CA ASN A 119 6.11 17.68 -0.54
C ASN A 119 4.87 17.50 -1.42
N ARG A 120 3.91 18.42 -1.27
CA ARG A 120 2.61 18.35 -1.97
C ARG A 120 2.77 18.32 -3.48
N THR A 121 3.66 19.14 -4.04
CA THR A 121 3.89 19.20 -5.49
C THR A 121 4.31 17.84 -6.03
N ARG A 122 5.31 17.20 -5.41
CA ARG A 122 5.77 15.88 -5.86
C ARG A 122 4.70 14.80 -5.77
N ILE A 123 3.84 14.86 -4.76
CA ILE A 123 2.76 13.88 -4.61
C ILE A 123 1.66 14.11 -5.66
N VAL A 124 1.32 15.38 -5.93
CA VAL A 124 0.39 15.71 -7.02
C VAL A 124 0.94 15.23 -8.36
N ASP A 125 2.21 15.51 -8.65
CA ASP A 125 2.86 15.08 -9.89
C ASP A 125 2.80 13.55 -10.02
N TYR A 126 3.17 12.82 -8.97
CA TYR A 126 3.06 11.36 -8.93
C TYR A 126 1.62 10.85 -9.17
N ILE A 127 0.60 11.48 -8.58
CA ILE A 127 -0.81 11.09 -8.80
C ILE A 127 -1.18 11.32 -10.27
N LEU A 128 -0.78 12.45 -10.85
CA LEU A 128 -1.09 12.79 -12.24
C LEU A 128 -0.33 11.94 -13.26
N ASP A 129 0.84 11.41 -12.92
CA ASP A 129 1.55 10.44 -13.76
C ASP A 129 0.72 9.15 -13.99
N HIS A 130 -0.29 8.90 -13.16
CA HIS A 130 -1.22 7.79 -13.29
C HIS A 130 -2.56 8.18 -13.95
N TYR A 131 -2.73 9.45 -14.35
CA TYR A 131 -3.94 9.93 -15.01
C TYR A 131 -3.87 9.68 -16.52
N SER A 132 -4.87 8.99 -17.06
CA SER A 132 -5.06 8.88 -18.50
C SER A 132 -5.91 10.02 -19.02
N GLU A 133 -5.33 10.90 -19.84
CA GLU A 133 -6.10 11.95 -20.53
C GLU A 133 -7.08 11.37 -21.57
N GLU A 134 -6.77 10.21 -22.16
CA GLU A 134 -7.65 9.57 -23.14
C GLU A 134 -8.93 9.06 -22.48
N PHE A 135 -8.78 8.36 -21.35
CA PHE A 135 -9.90 7.71 -20.66
C PHE A 135 -10.48 8.54 -19.50
N GLN A 136 -9.84 9.66 -19.14
CA GLN A 136 -10.21 10.52 -18.02
C GLN A 136 -10.32 9.76 -16.68
N ILE A 137 -9.47 8.75 -16.49
CA ILE A 137 -9.41 7.91 -15.28
C ILE A 137 -7.98 7.77 -14.78
N PHE A 138 -7.84 7.32 -13.54
CA PHE A 138 -6.56 6.98 -12.95
C PHE A 138 -6.39 5.47 -12.99
N THR A 139 -5.22 5.01 -13.39
CA THR A 139 -4.87 3.59 -13.45
C THR A 139 -3.42 3.39 -13.04
N ASP A 140 -3.16 2.28 -12.36
CA ASP A 140 -1.80 1.87 -12.01
C ASP A 140 -1.55 0.40 -12.41
N GLU A 141 -0.35 -0.11 -12.13
CA GLU A 141 0.02 -1.49 -12.48
C GLU A 141 -0.92 -2.53 -11.84
N TYR A 142 -1.47 -2.26 -10.65
CA TYR A 142 -2.41 -3.14 -9.96
C TYR A 142 -3.75 -3.23 -10.70
N THR A 143 -4.17 -2.12 -11.30
CA THR A 143 -5.37 -2.06 -12.14
C THR A 143 -5.25 -2.98 -13.36
N HIS A 144 -4.08 -3.00 -14.01
CA HIS A 144 -3.84 -3.91 -15.13
C HIS A 144 -3.90 -5.39 -14.72
N ARG A 145 -3.45 -5.72 -13.52
CA ARG A 145 -3.56 -7.09 -12.98
C ARG A 145 -5.01 -7.48 -12.72
N TYR A 146 -5.84 -6.55 -12.24
CA TYR A 146 -7.28 -6.76 -12.08
C TYR A 146 -7.98 -7.07 -13.41
N LEU A 147 -7.56 -6.43 -14.51
CA LEU A 147 -8.15 -6.66 -15.84
C LEU A 147 -7.61 -7.92 -16.54
N ASN A 148 -6.37 -8.32 -16.28
CA ASN A 148 -5.68 -9.44 -16.95
C ASN A 148 -5.87 -10.79 -16.25
N MET A 149 -6.99 -11.01 -15.55
CA MET A 149 -7.26 -12.25 -14.81
C MET A 149 -7.54 -13.46 -15.73
N ASN A 150 -6.49 -14.04 -16.32
CA ASN A 150 -6.49 -15.40 -16.87
C ASN A 150 -5.68 -16.39 -16.02
N PHE A 151 -5.24 -16.00 -14.82
CA PHE A 151 -4.38 -16.82 -13.96
C PHE A 151 -5.15 -17.44 -12.79
N PRO A 152 -4.91 -18.73 -12.47
CA PRO A 152 -5.45 -19.35 -11.27
C PRO A 152 -4.64 -18.88 -10.06
N GLN A 153 -4.93 -17.70 -9.50
CA GLN A 153 -4.23 -17.22 -8.31
C GLN A 153 -5.20 -16.96 -7.16
N LYS A 154 -4.92 -17.68 -6.08
CA LYS A 154 -5.74 -17.83 -4.89
C LYS A 154 -5.40 -16.78 -3.81
N TYR A 155 -4.51 -15.80 -4.07
CA TYR A 155 -3.80 -15.10 -2.97
C TYR A 155 -3.33 -13.64 -3.16
N TYR A 156 -3.89 -12.83 -4.06
CA TYR A 156 -3.60 -11.38 -4.04
C TYR A 156 -4.90 -10.54 -3.99
N PRO A 157 -5.07 -9.63 -3.02
CA PRO A 157 -6.11 -8.62 -3.09
C PRO A 157 -5.75 -7.68 -4.24
N LEU A 158 -6.51 -7.74 -5.32
CA LEU A 158 -6.30 -6.90 -6.49
C LEU A 158 -7.18 -5.66 -6.33
N SER A 159 -6.56 -4.49 -6.25
CA SER A 159 -7.27 -3.22 -6.29
C SER A 159 -7.93 -3.05 -7.65
N SER A 160 -9.24 -2.84 -7.64
CA SER A 160 -10.05 -2.65 -8.83
C SER A 160 -9.83 -1.28 -9.47
N MET A 161 -10.27 -1.10 -10.72
CA MET A 161 -10.20 0.20 -11.41
C MET A 161 -10.93 1.29 -10.61
N LEU A 162 -12.11 0.96 -10.09
CA LEU A 162 -12.91 1.88 -9.30
C LEU A 162 -12.18 2.31 -8.02
N GLU A 163 -11.55 1.37 -7.31
CA GLU A 163 -10.81 1.67 -6.09
C GLU A 163 -9.60 2.57 -6.38
N ILE A 164 -8.78 2.22 -7.38
CA ILE A 164 -7.60 3.00 -7.74
C ILE A 164 -7.99 4.42 -8.18
N HIS A 165 -9.04 4.55 -8.98
CA HIS A 165 -9.58 5.86 -9.35
C HIS A 165 -10.02 6.67 -8.12
N CYS A 166 -10.78 6.06 -7.21
CA CYS A 166 -11.22 6.72 -5.99
C CYS A 166 -10.03 7.16 -5.11
N TYR A 167 -9.01 6.33 -4.95
CA TYR A 167 -7.83 6.70 -4.15
C TYR A 167 -7.11 7.92 -4.71
N ALA A 168 -6.96 8.02 -6.03
CA ALA A 168 -6.37 9.20 -6.66
C ALA A 168 -7.23 10.46 -6.46
N VAL A 169 -8.54 10.37 -6.70
CA VAL A 169 -9.48 11.51 -6.51
C VAL A 169 -9.49 11.98 -5.06
N LEU A 170 -9.59 11.07 -4.09
CA LEU A 170 -9.55 11.40 -2.67
C LEU A 170 -8.20 11.99 -2.26
N SER A 171 -7.11 11.52 -2.84
CA SER A 171 -5.78 12.10 -2.61
C SER A 171 -5.70 13.54 -3.12
N LEU A 172 -6.25 13.82 -4.31
CA LEU A 172 -6.34 15.17 -4.84
C LEU A 172 -7.25 16.07 -3.99
N ASP A 173 -8.35 15.56 -3.45
CA ASP A 173 -9.21 16.30 -2.52
C ASP A 173 -8.47 16.71 -1.25
N ILE A 174 -7.79 15.77 -0.59
CA ILE A 174 -6.94 16.04 0.59
C ILE A 174 -5.88 17.11 0.28
N LEU A 175 -5.32 17.09 -0.93
CA LEU A 175 -4.31 18.05 -1.38
C LEU A 175 -4.91 19.39 -1.84
N GLY A 176 -6.24 19.50 -1.93
CA GLY A 176 -6.97 20.68 -2.40
C GLY A 176 -6.80 20.93 -3.91
N ARG A 177 -6.64 19.86 -4.69
CA ARG A 177 -6.25 19.89 -6.11
C ARG A 177 -7.24 19.19 -7.06
N LEU A 178 -8.51 19.13 -6.70
CA LEU A 178 -9.57 18.65 -7.60
C LEU A 178 -9.73 19.52 -8.87
N ASP A 179 -9.16 20.73 -8.89
CA ASP A 179 -9.09 21.61 -10.07
C ASP A 179 -8.36 20.98 -11.27
N LEU A 180 -7.56 19.93 -11.03
CA LEU A 180 -6.74 19.27 -12.04
C LEU A 180 -7.46 18.19 -12.85
N ILE A 181 -8.67 17.81 -12.44
CA ILE A 181 -9.46 16.77 -13.11
C ILE A 181 -10.83 17.30 -13.50
N ASN A 182 -11.51 16.62 -14.41
CA ASN A 182 -12.89 16.94 -14.75
C ASN A 182 -13.85 16.19 -13.80
N PRO A 183 -14.57 16.88 -12.90
CA PRO A 183 -15.46 16.21 -11.94
C PRO A 183 -16.60 15.45 -12.62
N GLN A 184 -17.05 15.91 -13.79
CA GLN A 184 -18.14 15.24 -14.50
C GLN A 184 -17.69 13.92 -15.10
N GLU A 185 -16.46 13.82 -15.60
CA GLU A 185 -15.91 12.56 -16.11
C GLU A 185 -15.69 11.55 -14.98
N THR A 186 -15.18 12.01 -13.82
CA THR A 186 -15.10 11.18 -12.61
C THR A 186 -16.47 10.63 -12.21
N ILE A 187 -17.50 11.47 -12.17
CA ILE A 187 -18.87 11.04 -11.84
C ILE A 187 -19.37 10.03 -12.88
N THR A 188 -19.18 10.31 -14.17
CA THR A 188 -19.57 9.40 -15.26
C THR A 188 -18.90 8.04 -15.13
N PHE A 189 -17.60 8.00 -14.86
CA PHE A 189 -16.86 6.76 -14.65
C PHE A 189 -17.36 5.97 -13.43
N ILE A 190 -17.55 6.63 -12.29
CA ILE A 190 -18.07 5.98 -11.08
C ILE A 190 -19.44 5.36 -11.37
N TRP A 191 -20.35 6.11 -12.01
CA TRP A 191 -21.67 5.58 -12.39
C TRP A 191 -21.59 4.44 -13.40
N SER A 192 -20.62 4.47 -14.33
CA SER A 192 -20.43 3.36 -15.25
C SER A 192 -20.09 2.06 -14.51
N CYS A 193 -19.51 2.14 -13.32
CA CYS A 193 -19.19 0.97 -12.51
C CYS A 193 -20.39 0.41 -11.72
N LEU A 194 -21.58 1.02 -11.80
CA LEU A 194 -22.77 0.51 -11.12
C LEU A 194 -23.37 -0.67 -11.90
N ASN A 195 -23.40 -1.85 -11.29
CA ASN A 195 -24.30 -2.91 -11.73
C ASN A 195 -25.72 -2.54 -11.32
N SER A 196 -26.61 -2.38 -12.31
CA SER A 196 -28.02 -2.06 -12.10
C SER A 196 -28.96 -3.22 -12.43
N GLU A 197 -28.42 -4.40 -12.75
CA GLU A 197 -29.20 -5.57 -13.13
C GLU A 197 -29.65 -6.41 -11.93
N GLY A 198 -30.90 -6.87 -11.99
CA GLY A 198 -31.47 -7.78 -10.98
C GLY A 198 -31.64 -7.13 -9.60
N ASP A 199 -31.51 -7.95 -8.57
CA ASP A 199 -31.59 -7.52 -7.16
C ASP A 199 -30.23 -7.01 -6.62
N GLU A 200 -29.16 -7.09 -7.42
CA GLU A 200 -27.78 -6.74 -7.05
C GLU A 200 -27.45 -5.30 -7.49
N ASN A 201 -27.93 -4.30 -6.75
CA ASN A 201 -27.65 -2.87 -7.00
C ASN A 201 -26.34 -2.42 -6.32
N GLY A 202 -25.18 -2.66 -6.95
CA GLY A 202 -23.88 -2.36 -6.35
C GLY A 202 -22.82 -1.90 -7.35
N PHE A 203 -21.88 -1.08 -6.89
CA PHE A 203 -20.71 -0.72 -7.68
C PHE A 203 -19.76 -1.91 -7.76
N ILE A 204 -19.36 -2.27 -8.98
CA ILE A 204 -18.34 -3.26 -9.27
C ILE A 204 -17.00 -2.57 -9.56
N GLY A 205 -15.91 -3.32 -9.57
CA GLY A 205 -14.56 -2.79 -9.68
C GLY A 205 -14.18 -2.16 -11.03
N ARG A 206 -15.08 -2.11 -12.01
CA ARG A 206 -14.85 -1.67 -13.39
C ARG A 206 -16.18 -1.22 -14.03
N PRO A 207 -16.17 -0.54 -15.17
CA PRO A 207 -17.40 -0.26 -15.92
C PRO A 207 -18.23 -1.53 -16.15
N TYR A 208 -19.53 -1.43 -15.92
CA TYR A 208 -20.55 -2.42 -16.23
C TYR A 208 -20.95 -2.24 -17.69
N ASP A 209 -20.88 -3.32 -18.47
CA ASP A 209 -21.22 -3.34 -19.91
C ASP A 209 -22.74 -3.39 -20.15
#